data_AF-A0A9N9YWX5-F1
#
_entry.id   AF-A0A9N9YWX5-F1
#
_cell.length_a   1.000
_cell.length_b   1.000
_cell.length_c   1.000
_cell.angle_alpha   90.00
_cell.angle_beta   90.00
_cell.angle_gamma   90.00
#
_symmetry.space_group_name_H-M   'P 1'
#
loop_
_entity.id
_entity.type
_entity.pdbx_description
1 polymer ?
#
loop_
_entity_poly.entity_id
_entity_poly.type
_entity_poly.pdbx_seq_one_letter_code
_entity_poly.pdbx_strand_id
1 'polypeptide(L)'
;MGGRDQERIYTGADTYVKTCKYLILRHAEYPVTELLEYDIVICTADFVTKQYTDCLPYLHRQAADRAMVASGKEIPAEVLPHNHLRVYMPLHSRLYDPGQLDENIAVLILDDSHRIANTNSDLYQAIQQLRYHHALLFTANPKRGRWLDFPRQMGLLPGGGPFLGEEHMKLVLGSYGNSIKGVNRDQKKLFEMLASALIV
;
A
#
# COMPACT_ATOMS: atom_id res chain seq x y z
N MET A 1 11.70 26.03 -53.33
CA MET A 1 11.16 27.25 -52.70
C MET A 1 9.65 27.22 -52.87
N GLY A 2 8.92 26.76 -51.85
CA GLY A 2 7.46 26.70 -51.82
C GLY A 2 6.94 27.51 -50.64
N GLY A 3 6.03 28.45 -50.93
CA GLY A 3 5.35 29.33 -49.97
C GLY A 3 4.52 28.53 -48.96
N ARG A 4 4.47 28.96 -47.69
CA ARG A 4 3.40 29.81 -47.15
C ARG A 4 1.99 29.32 -47.53
N ASP A 5 1.46 28.46 -46.67
CA ASP A 5 0.06 28.52 -46.23
C ASP A 5 0.06 28.49 -44.70
N GLN A 6 -0.11 29.67 -44.12
CA GLN A 6 -0.48 29.86 -42.72
C GLN A 6 -2.00 29.81 -42.65
N GLU A 7 -2.57 28.70 -42.19
CA GLU A 7 -3.93 28.71 -41.68
C GLU A 7 -3.88 28.95 -40.17
N ARG A 8 -4.04 30.23 -39.79
CA ARG A 8 -4.58 30.61 -38.49
C ARG A 8 -6.09 30.67 -38.63
N ILE A 9 -6.81 30.06 -37.69
CA ILE A 9 -7.73 30.70 -36.74
C ILE A 9 -8.58 29.59 -36.12
N TYR A 10 -8.48 29.39 -34.81
CA TYR A 10 -9.62 29.47 -33.90
C TYR A 10 -9.12 30.01 -32.56
N THR A 11 -9.26 31.32 -32.39
CA THR A 11 -9.35 31.97 -31.07
C THR A 11 -10.69 31.59 -30.45
N GLY A 12 -10.67 30.85 -29.36
CA GLY A 12 -11.85 30.50 -28.59
C GLY A 12 -11.47 29.90 -27.24
N ALA A 13 -11.43 30.76 -26.22
CA ALA A 13 -11.19 30.46 -24.81
C ALA A 13 -9.82 29.84 -24.47
N ASP A 14 -8.96 30.64 -23.82
CA ASP A 14 -7.83 30.14 -23.01
C ASP A 14 -8.38 29.29 -21.85
N THR A 15 -8.79 28.08 -22.18
CA THR A 15 -8.85 26.99 -21.21
C THR A 15 -7.42 26.51 -21.13
N TYR A 16 -6.68 26.98 -20.11
CA TYR A 16 -5.42 26.36 -19.73
C TYR A 16 -5.69 24.89 -19.42
N VAL A 17 -5.56 24.02 -20.43
CA VAL A 17 -5.58 22.58 -20.21
C VAL A 17 -4.26 22.27 -19.52
N LYS A 18 -4.28 22.21 -18.18
CA LYS A 18 -3.17 21.67 -17.41
C LYS A 18 -2.94 20.25 -17.94
N THR A 19 -1.86 20.04 -18.67
CA THR A 19 -1.49 18.71 -19.16
C THR A 19 -1.12 17.86 -17.96
N CYS A 20 -1.91 16.83 -17.69
CA CYS A 20 -1.61 15.84 -16.65
C CYS A 20 -0.32 15.09 -17.01
N LYS A 21 0.68 15.15 -16.15
CA LYS A 21 1.94 14.41 -16.31
C LYS A 21 1.89 13.13 -15.50
N TYR A 22 2.29 12.02 -16.11
CA TYR A 22 2.39 10.74 -15.42
C TYR A 22 3.74 10.06 -15.64
N LEU A 23 4.17 9.27 -14.66
CA LEU A 23 5.38 8.45 -14.72
C LEU A 23 5.07 7.01 -14.33
N ILE A 24 5.69 6.04 -15.01
CA ILE A 24 5.63 4.63 -14.61
C ILE A 24 6.97 4.24 -13.99
N LEU A 25 6.97 3.99 -12.69
CA LEU A 25 8.14 3.53 -11.94
C LEU A 25 8.26 2.02 -12.03
N ARG A 26 9.38 1.58 -12.59
CA ARG A 26 9.80 0.17 -12.66
C ARG A 26 11.02 -0.14 -11.79
N HIS A 27 11.80 0.89 -11.44
CA HIS A 27 13.07 0.74 -10.71
C HIS A 27 13.17 1.77 -9.58
N ALA A 28 13.83 1.36 -8.50
CA ALA A 28 13.99 2.09 -7.24
C ALA A 28 14.77 3.41 -7.35
N GLU A 29 15.57 3.57 -8.40
CA GLU A 29 16.59 4.60 -8.55
C GLU A 29 16.04 5.88 -9.20
N TYR A 30 14.85 6.32 -8.79
CA TYR A 30 14.26 7.57 -9.28
C TYR A 30 14.28 8.65 -8.19
N PRO A 31 14.84 9.85 -8.45
CA PRO A 31 14.87 10.91 -7.45
C PRO A 31 13.47 11.36 -7.01
N VAL A 32 13.24 11.41 -5.70
CA VAL A 32 11.94 11.81 -5.12
C VAL A 32 11.52 13.21 -5.57
N THR A 33 12.48 14.12 -5.63
CA THR A 33 12.23 15.51 -6.04
C THR A 33 11.69 15.60 -7.46
N GLU A 34 12.08 14.67 -8.34
CA GLU A 34 11.55 14.59 -9.70
C GLU A 34 10.17 13.93 -9.74
N LEU A 35 9.84 13.05 -8.78
CA LEU A 35 8.48 12.47 -8.68
C LEU A 35 7.42 13.53 -8.43
N LEU A 36 7.77 14.57 -7.68
CA LEU A 36 6.87 15.69 -7.36
C LEU A 36 6.46 16.51 -8.60
N GLU A 37 7.14 16.34 -9.74
CA GLU A 37 6.76 17.02 -10.99
C GLU A 37 5.61 16.33 -11.73
N TYR A 38 5.25 15.10 -11.34
CA TYR A 38 4.21 14.30 -11.97
C TYR A 38 2.92 14.34 -11.14
N ASP A 39 1.79 14.52 -11.81
CA ASP A 39 0.48 14.45 -11.16
C ASP A 39 0.10 12.99 -10.81
N ILE A 40 0.63 12.01 -11.54
CA ILE A 40 0.35 10.58 -11.35
C ILE A 40 1.64 9.76 -11.40
N VAL A 41 1.93 9.01 -10.33
CA VAL A 41 3.04 8.05 -10.29
C VAL A 41 2.48 6.63 -10.22
N ILE A 42 2.73 5.83 -11.26
CA ILE A 42 2.28 4.45 -11.37
C ILE A 42 3.45 3.53 -11.02
N CYS A 43 3.35 2.80 -9.92
CA CYS A 43 4.36 1.83 -9.53
C CYS A 43 4.00 0.44 -10.02
N THR A 44 4.94 -0.30 -10.61
CA THR A 44 4.73 -1.73 -10.90
C THR A 44 4.75 -2.55 -9.61
N ALA A 45 4.07 -3.70 -9.60
CA ALA A 45 4.11 -4.63 -8.48
C ALA A 45 5.55 -5.04 -8.15
N ASP A 46 6.35 -5.34 -9.18
CA ASP A 46 7.76 -5.71 -9.02
C ASP A 46 8.58 -4.60 -8.36
N PHE A 47 8.32 -3.33 -8.70
CA PHE A 47 8.96 -2.19 -8.05
C PHE A 47 8.66 -2.20 -6.55
N VAL A 48 7.37 -2.29 -6.18
CA VAL A 48 6.92 -2.25 -4.78
C VAL A 48 7.46 -3.45 -3.98
N THR A 49 7.42 -4.65 -4.56
CA THR A 49 7.97 -5.86 -3.95
C THR A 49 9.47 -5.76 -3.75
N LYS A 50 10.23 -5.36 -4.78
CA LYS A 50 11.68 -5.22 -4.68
C LYS A 50 12.07 -4.21 -3.60
N GLN A 51 11.38 -3.07 -3.54
CA GLN A 51 11.57 -2.07 -2.49
C GLN A 51 11.38 -2.68 -1.10
N TYR A 52 10.32 -3.45 -0.89
CA TYR A 52 10.10 -4.11 0.40
C TYR A 52 11.21 -5.13 0.73
N THR A 53 11.59 -5.99 -0.22
CA THR A 53 12.66 -6.97 -0.03
C THR A 53 13.99 -6.31 0.32
N ASP A 54 14.34 -5.20 -0.34
CA ASP A 54 15.57 -4.44 -0.06
C ASP A 54 15.57 -3.81 1.35
N CYS A 55 14.39 -3.46 1.87
CA CYS A 55 14.22 -2.91 3.23
C CYS A 55 14.12 -3.99 4.32
N LEU A 56 13.82 -5.24 3.96
CA LEU A 56 13.48 -6.30 4.91
C LEU A 56 14.57 -6.56 5.98
N PRO A 57 15.88 -6.61 5.63
CA PRO A 57 16.94 -6.79 6.64
C PRO A 57 16.95 -5.68 7.69
N TYR A 58 16.70 -4.43 7.28
CA TYR A 58 16.63 -3.29 8.19
C TYR A 58 15.40 -3.38 9.12
N LEU A 59 14.22 -3.73 8.58
CA LEU A 59 13.00 -3.90 9.37
C LEU A 59 13.13 -5.03 10.40
N HIS A 60 13.72 -6.17 10.00
CA HIS A 60 13.97 -7.29 10.90
C HIS A 60 14.90 -6.89 12.05
N ARG A 61 15.97 -6.13 11.76
CA ARG A 61 16.87 -5.63 12.79
C ARG A 61 16.16 -4.68 13.75
N GLN A 62 15.38 -3.73 13.23
CA GLN A 62 14.63 -2.79 14.07
C GLN A 62 13.62 -3.50 14.99
N ALA A 63 12.97 -4.56 14.50
CA ALA A 63 12.07 -5.37 15.31
C ALA A 63 12.83 -6.14 16.41
N ALA A 64 13.98 -6.71 16.08
CA ALA A 64 14.84 -7.39 17.06
C ALA A 64 15.32 -6.43 18.16
N ASP A 65 15.80 -5.24 17.79
CA ASP A 65 16.25 -4.21 18.75
C ASP A 65 15.11 -3.81 19.71
N ARG A 66 13.89 -3.60 19.19
CA ARG A 66 12.71 -3.29 20.02
C ARG A 66 12.34 -4.45 20.95
N ALA A 67 12.41 -5.68 20.47
CA ALA A 67 12.13 -6.87 21.27
C ALA A 67 13.17 -7.05 22.40
N MET A 68 14.45 -6.76 22.14
CA MET A 68 15.50 -6.75 23.15
C MET A 68 15.20 -5.74 24.26
N VAL A 69 14.87 -4.50 23.88
CA VAL A 69 14.49 -3.45 24.84
C VAL A 69 13.27 -3.84 25.67
N ALA A 70 12.23 -4.37 25.02
CA ALA A 70 10.99 -4.75 25.71
C ALA A 70 11.15 -5.98 26.62
N SER A 71 12.03 -6.92 26.26
CA SER A 71 12.25 -8.16 27.01
C SER A 71 13.39 -8.09 28.02
N GLY A 72 14.24 -7.05 27.94
CA GLY A 72 15.46 -6.94 28.74
C GLY A 72 16.52 -8.00 28.41
N LYS A 73 16.38 -8.71 27.29
CA LYS A 73 17.32 -9.76 26.86
C LYS A 73 18.21 -9.25 25.74
N GLU A 74 19.51 -9.42 25.89
CA GLU A 74 20.46 -9.17 24.81
C GLU A 74 20.44 -10.33 23.81
N ILE A 75 20.24 -10.02 22.52
CA ILE A 75 20.44 -10.96 21.42
C ILE A 75 21.89 -10.79 20.92
N PRO A 76 22.67 -11.87 20.79
CA PRO A 76 24.05 -11.78 20.29
C PRO A 76 24.10 -11.11 18.90
N ALA A 77 25.06 -10.21 18.72
CA ALA A 77 25.19 -9.43 17.49
C ALA A 77 25.37 -10.29 16.23
N GLU A 78 25.89 -11.52 16.36
CA GLU A 78 26.04 -12.46 15.25
C GLU A 78 24.70 -13.01 14.73
N VAL A 79 23.65 -12.99 15.56
CA VAL A 79 22.30 -13.46 15.21
C VAL A 79 21.46 -12.32 14.62
N LEU A 80 21.88 -11.07 14.82
CA LEU A 80 21.20 -9.90 14.27
C LEU A 80 21.49 -9.78 12.77
N PRO A 81 20.47 -9.43 11.95
CA PRO A 81 20.70 -9.09 10.55
C PRO A 81 21.79 -8.02 10.45
N HIS A 82 22.65 -8.10 9.43
CA HIS A 82 23.72 -7.13 9.22
C HIS A 82 23.19 -5.70 9.22
N ASN A 83 24.03 -4.77 9.67
CA ASN A 83 23.62 -3.37 9.83
C ASN A 83 23.51 -2.72 8.45
N HIS A 84 22.37 -2.93 7.79
CA HIS A 84 22.05 -2.27 6.53
C HIS A 84 21.52 -0.87 6.85
N LEU A 85 22.16 0.14 6.28
CA LEU A 85 21.57 1.48 6.24
C LEU A 85 20.22 1.37 5.52
N ARG A 86 19.18 2.00 6.08
CA ARG A 86 17.89 2.07 5.41
C ARG A 86 18.10 2.69 4.04
N VAL A 87 17.78 1.94 2.98
CA VAL A 87 17.77 2.48 1.63
C VAL A 87 16.71 3.58 1.59
N TYR A 88 17.12 4.81 1.28
CA TYR A 88 16.19 5.92 1.10
C TYR A 88 15.37 5.63 -0.15
N MET A 89 14.11 5.27 0.06
CA MET A 89 13.22 4.79 -0.98
C MET A 89 12.30 5.91 -1.46
N PRO A 90 11.96 5.98 -2.77
CA PRO A 90 11.25 7.12 -3.29
C PRO A 90 9.83 7.30 -2.73
N LEU A 91 9.21 6.21 -2.24
CA LEU A 91 7.90 6.21 -1.59
C LEU A 91 7.94 6.35 -0.07
N HIS A 92 9.14 6.38 0.53
CA HIS A 92 9.36 6.48 1.97
C HIS A 92 10.22 7.70 2.34
N SER A 93 10.28 8.68 1.45
CA SER A 93 11.00 9.93 1.67
C SER A 93 10.41 10.68 2.87
N ARG A 94 11.28 11.23 3.72
CA ARG A 94 10.86 12.16 4.79
C ARG A 94 10.23 13.44 4.25
N LEU A 95 10.43 13.74 2.96
CA LEU A 95 9.75 14.85 2.30
C LEU A 95 8.22 14.70 2.34
N TYR A 96 7.70 13.48 2.42
CA TYR A 96 6.27 13.19 2.57
C TYR A 96 5.75 13.29 4.01
N ASP A 97 6.62 13.52 5.00
CA ASP A 97 6.15 13.64 6.38
C ASP A 97 5.29 14.92 6.52
N PRO A 98 4.20 14.89 7.32
CA PRO A 98 3.27 16.03 7.47
C PRO A 98 3.91 17.33 7.95
N GLY A 99 5.10 17.27 8.56
CA GLY A 99 5.88 18.44 8.98
C GLY A 99 6.81 19.01 7.90
N GLN A 100 6.77 18.47 6.68
CA GLN A 100 7.55 18.90 5.52
C GLN A 100 6.59 19.35 4.41
N LEU A 101 6.17 18.43 3.54
CA LEU A 101 5.26 18.72 2.43
C LEU A 101 3.88 18.05 2.58
N ASP A 102 3.75 17.03 3.44
CA ASP A 102 2.56 16.17 3.54
C ASP A 102 2.13 15.50 2.21
N GLU A 103 3.10 15.29 1.31
CA GLU A 103 2.85 14.74 -0.03
C GLU A 103 2.86 13.19 -0.03
N ASN A 104 2.24 12.55 0.99
CA ASN A 104 2.06 11.10 0.95
C ASN A 104 1.22 10.69 -0.28
N ILE A 105 1.25 9.40 -0.63
CA ILE A 105 0.47 8.89 -1.77
C ILE A 105 -1.01 9.22 -1.56
N ALA A 106 -1.57 10.12 -2.37
CA ALA A 106 -2.95 10.55 -2.22
C ALA A 106 -3.92 9.37 -2.39
N VAL A 107 -3.73 8.58 -3.46
CA VAL A 107 -4.60 7.45 -3.80
C VAL A 107 -3.76 6.26 -4.21
N LEU A 108 -3.99 5.11 -3.56
CA LEU A 108 -3.47 3.82 -3.99
C LEU A 108 -4.54 3.09 -4.83
N ILE A 109 -4.22 2.72 -6.06
CA ILE A 109 -5.12 1.95 -6.92
C ILE A 109 -4.57 0.54 -7.06
N LEU A 110 -5.36 -0.46 -6.65
CA LEU A 110 -5.02 -1.87 -6.77
C LEU A 110 -6.00 -2.56 -7.71
N ASP A 111 -5.50 -2.99 -8.87
CA ASP A 111 -6.25 -3.86 -9.76
C ASP A 111 -6.15 -5.31 -9.29
N ASP A 112 -7.21 -6.09 -9.53
CA ASP A 112 -7.35 -7.48 -9.07
C ASP A 112 -6.94 -7.70 -7.60
N SER A 113 -7.45 -6.86 -6.68
CA SER A 113 -7.07 -6.87 -5.25
C SER A 113 -7.17 -8.24 -4.58
N HIS A 114 -8.06 -9.11 -5.06
CA HIS A 114 -8.21 -10.49 -4.58
C HIS A 114 -6.96 -11.36 -4.81
N ARG A 115 -6.11 -11.04 -5.79
CA ARG A 115 -4.83 -11.74 -6.04
C ARG A 115 -3.74 -11.31 -5.06
N ILE A 116 -3.85 -10.10 -4.53
CA ILE A 116 -2.89 -9.49 -3.59
C ILE A 116 -3.21 -9.90 -2.15
N ALA A 117 -4.44 -10.34 -1.87
CA ALA A 117 -4.96 -10.69 -0.55
C ALA A 117 -4.24 -11.86 0.18
N ASN A 118 -3.16 -12.41 -0.37
CA ASN A 118 -2.31 -13.34 0.37
C ASN A 118 -1.45 -12.56 1.37
N THR A 119 -1.82 -12.61 2.65
CA THR A 119 -1.14 -11.91 3.74
C THR A 119 0.33 -12.31 3.91
N ASN A 120 0.72 -13.49 3.40
CA ASN A 120 2.10 -13.99 3.48
C ASN A 120 2.93 -13.63 2.24
N SER A 121 2.35 -12.92 1.26
CA SER A 121 3.10 -12.50 0.07
C SER A 121 3.88 -11.22 0.32
N ASP A 122 5.06 -11.12 -0.28
CA ASP A 122 5.90 -9.92 -0.19
C ASP A 122 5.17 -8.68 -0.71
N LEU A 123 4.36 -8.82 -1.76
CA LEU A 123 3.57 -7.71 -2.30
C LEU A 123 2.54 -7.18 -1.28
N TYR A 124 1.83 -8.08 -0.58
CA TYR A 124 0.91 -7.67 0.48
C TYR A 124 1.65 -6.92 1.59
N GLN A 125 2.75 -7.50 2.07
CA GLN A 125 3.56 -6.91 3.13
C GLN A 125 4.15 -5.56 2.70
N ALA A 126 4.59 -5.45 1.44
CA ALA A 126 5.09 -4.21 0.86
C ALA A 126 4.02 -3.11 0.88
N ILE A 127 2.80 -3.43 0.45
CA ILE A 127 1.67 -2.48 0.45
C ILE A 127 1.33 -2.03 1.88
N GLN A 128 1.41 -2.93 2.88
CA GLN A 128 1.20 -2.56 4.29
C GLN A 128 2.22 -1.54 4.81
N GLN A 129 3.40 -1.43 4.19
CA GLN A 129 4.42 -0.45 4.57
C GLN A 129 4.26 0.90 3.85
N LEU A 130 3.34 1.02 2.89
CA LEU A 130 3.07 2.26 2.19
C LEU A 130 2.18 3.17 3.05
N ARG A 131 2.41 4.48 2.96
CA ARG A 131 1.51 5.50 3.52
C ARG A 131 0.71 6.11 2.38
N TYR A 132 -0.61 6.01 2.48
CA TYR A 132 -1.55 6.55 1.51
C TYR A 132 -2.83 7.02 2.19
N HIS A 133 -3.46 8.05 1.63
CA HIS A 133 -4.68 8.66 2.21
C HIS A 133 -5.95 7.90 1.81
N HIS A 134 -6.03 7.46 0.56
CA HIS A 134 -7.17 6.74 0.01
C HIS A 134 -6.73 5.48 -0.74
N ALA A 135 -7.62 4.49 -0.87
CA ALA A 135 -7.38 3.31 -1.67
C ALA A 135 -8.60 2.94 -2.51
N LEU A 136 -8.38 2.61 -3.79
CA LEU A 136 -9.37 2.05 -4.70
C LEU A 136 -8.99 0.59 -4.98
N LEU A 137 -9.81 -0.34 -4.52
CA LEU A 137 -9.60 -1.77 -4.66
C LEU A 137 -10.53 -2.31 -5.75
N PHE A 138 -9.99 -2.58 -6.94
CA PHE A 138 -10.74 -3.18 -8.03
C PHE A 138 -10.62 -4.70 -7.98
N THR A 139 -11.75 -5.38 -8.07
CA THR A 139 -11.76 -6.85 -8.13
C THR A 139 -13.02 -7.35 -8.83
N ALA A 140 -12.84 -8.24 -9.81
CA ALA A 140 -13.96 -8.97 -10.40
C ALA A 140 -14.53 -10.04 -9.45
N ASN A 141 -13.72 -10.49 -8.48
CA ASN A 141 -14.04 -11.60 -7.59
C ASN A 141 -13.69 -11.26 -6.14
N PRO A 142 -14.54 -10.50 -5.43
CA PRO A 142 -14.27 -10.12 -4.05
C PRO A 142 -14.26 -11.32 -3.08
N LYS A 143 -14.85 -12.47 -3.49
CA LYS A 143 -14.89 -13.74 -2.71
C LYS A 143 -14.37 -14.87 -3.59
N ARG A 144 -13.07 -15.17 -3.57
CA ARG A 144 -12.51 -16.31 -4.33
C ARG A 144 -12.75 -17.64 -3.59
N GLY A 145 -14.02 -17.90 -3.27
CA GLY A 145 -14.53 -19.13 -2.67
C GLY A 145 -14.70 -19.09 -1.15
N ARG A 146 -14.07 -18.16 -0.42
CA ARG A 146 -14.25 -18.04 1.05
C ARG A 146 -14.59 -16.61 1.45
N TRP A 147 -15.57 -16.47 2.35
CA TRP A 147 -15.92 -15.17 2.93
C TRP A 147 -14.73 -14.53 3.70
N LEU A 148 -13.77 -15.36 4.12
CA LEU A 148 -12.51 -15.00 4.78
C LEU A 148 -11.49 -14.29 3.86
N ASP A 149 -11.75 -14.20 2.55
CA ASP A 149 -10.89 -13.48 1.61
C ASP A 149 -11.09 -11.96 1.68
N PHE A 150 -12.23 -11.52 2.25
CA PHE A 150 -12.57 -10.10 2.38
C PHE A 150 -11.74 -9.37 3.44
N PRO A 151 -11.59 -9.87 4.68
CA PRO A 151 -10.77 -9.23 5.71
C PRO A 151 -9.33 -9.01 5.27
N ARG A 152 -8.80 -9.91 4.42
CA ARG A 152 -7.46 -9.78 3.86
C ARG A 152 -7.38 -8.62 2.86
N GLN A 153 -8.40 -8.44 2.02
CA GLN A 153 -8.46 -7.27 1.12
C GLN A 153 -8.67 -5.97 1.89
N MET A 154 -9.47 -6.00 2.96
CA MET A 154 -9.67 -4.84 3.84
C MET A 154 -8.38 -4.38 4.51
N GLY A 155 -7.44 -5.30 4.76
CA GLY A 155 -6.11 -4.95 5.25
C GLY A 155 -5.36 -3.97 4.34
N LEU A 156 -5.65 -3.97 3.04
CA LEU A 156 -5.03 -3.08 2.04
C LEU A 156 -5.62 -1.66 2.05
N LEU A 157 -6.54 -1.34 2.97
CA LEU A 157 -7.05 0.02 3.16
C LEU A 157 -6.08 0.86 4.01
N PRO A 158 -6.16 2.21 3.92
CA PRO A 158 -5.31 3.10 4.70
C PRO A 158 -5.27 2.72 6.18
N GLY A 159 -4.08 2.75 6.78
CA GLY A 159 -3.89 2.38 8.20
C GLY A 159 -4.11 0.90 8.51
N GLY A 160 -4.17 0.02 7.51
CA GLY A 160 -4.41 -1.42 7.70
C GLY A 160 -5.89 -1.80 7.75
N GLY A 161 -6.79 -0.84 7.47
CA GLY A 161 -8.23 -1.03 7.47
C GLY A 161 -8.81 -1.52 8.80
N PRO A 162 -10.07 -1.98 8.80
CA PRO A 162 -10.72 -2.52 10.01
C PRO A 162 -10.14 -3.87 10.43
N PHE A 163 -9.55 -4.62 9.50
CA PHE A 163 -9.01 -5.95 9.72
C PHE A 163 -7.73 -6.10 8.90
N LEU A 164 -6.68 -6.63 9.54
CA LEU A 164 -5.37 -6.87 8.89
C LEU A 164 -5.31 -8.24 8.21
N GLY A 165 -6.35 -9.04 8.38
CA GLY A 165 -6.43 -10.43 7.95
C GLY A 165 -7.46 -11.21 8.75
N GLU A 166 -7.57 -12.49 8.44
CA GLU A 166 -8.54 -13.40 9.05
C GLU A 166 -8.38 -13.53 10.56
N GLU A 167 -7.15 -13.72 11.05
CA GLU A 167 -6.90 -13.85 12.49
C GLU A 167 -7.19 -12.55 13.24
N HIS A 168 -6.81 -11.39 12.69
CA HIS A 168 -7.13 -10.09 13.31
C HIS A 168 -8.65 -9.89 13.41
N MET A 169 -9.40 -10.22 12.36
CA MET A 169 -10.86 -10.17 12.42
C MET A 169 -11.43 -11.11 13.47
N LYS A 170 -10.94 -12.36 13.58
CA LYS A 170 -11.41 -13.29 14.62
C LYS A 170 -11.20 -12.72 16.01
N LEU A 171 -10.05 -12.09 16.26
CA LEU A 171 -9.74 -11.42 17.53
C LEU A 171 -10.69 -10.25 17.80
N VAL A 172 -10.87 -9.34 16.83
CA VAL A 172 -11.74 -8.16 16.94
C VAL A 172 -13.20 -8.55 17.12
N LEU A 173 -13.66 -9.59 16.43
CA LEU A 173 -15.04 -10.08 16.51
C LEU A 173 -15.26 -11.08 17.66
N GLY A 174 -14.30 -11.24 18.58
CA GLY A 174 -14.47 -11.97 19.84
C GLY A 174 -14.40 -13.50 19.74
N SER A 175 -13.80 -14.06 18.69
CA SER A 175 -13.55 -15.51 18.58
C SER A 175 -12.25 -15.92 19.28
N TYR A 176 -12.14 -15.70 20.60
CA TYR A 176 -11.07 -16.29 21.39
C TYR A 176 -11.46 -17.73 21.79
N GLY A 177 -10.92 -18.72 21.07
CA GLY A 177 -10.89 -20.12 21.51
C GLY A 177 -11.94 -21.06 20.88
N ASN A 178 -11.42 -22.13 20.28
CA ASN A 178 -12.05 -23.44 20.07
C ASN A 178 -13.35 -23.52 19.25
N SER A 179 -13.20 -23.56 17.91
CA SER A 179 -13.61 -24.69 17.06
C SER A 179 -13.67 -24.21 15.61
N ILE A 180 -12.85 -24.83 14.77
CA ILE A 180 -12.82 -24.65 13.32
C ILE A 180 -14.06 -25.35 12.73
N LYS A 181 -15.27 -24.83 13.00
CA LYS A 181 -16.49 -25.22 12.27
C LYS A 181 -17.45 -24.05 12.21
N GLY A 182 -17.29 -23.26 11.15
CA GLY A 182 -18.31 -22.32 10.70
C GLY A 182 -18.24 -20.99 11.42
N VAL A 183 -18.33 -19.94 10.63
CA VAL A 183 -18.52 -18.58 11.11
C VAL A 183 -19.99 -18.45 11.41
N ASN A 184 -20.31 -18.09 12.65
CA ASN A 184 -21.70 -18.01 13.08
C ASN A 184 -22.45 -16.97 12.22
N ARG A 185 -23.74 -17.20 11.98
CA ARG A 185 -24.62 -16.34 11.17
C ARG A 185 -24.54 -14.87 11.61
N ASP A 186 -24.32 -14.64 12.90
CA ASP A 186 -24.18 -13.32 13.51
C ASP A 186 -22.89 -12.60 13.11
N GLN A 187 -21.77 -13.35 13.00
CA GLN A 187 -20.49 -12.80 12.55
C GLN A 187 -20.53 -12.40 11.08
N LYS A 188 -21.20 -13.21 10.25
CA LYS A 188 -21.46 -12.86 8.85
C LYS A 188 -22.30 -11.59 8.74
N LYS A 189 -23.35 -11.46 9.54
CA LYS A 189 -24.23 -10.28 9.54
C LYS A 189 -23.50 -9.00 10.00
N LEU A 190 -22.70 -9.11 11.06
CA LEU A 190 -21.86 -8.01 11.54
C LEU A 190 -20.82 -7.59 10.50
N PHE A 191 -20.19 -8.56 9.85
CA PHE A 191 -19.28 -8.32 8.74
C PHE A 191 -19.98 -7.64 7.55
N GLU A 192 -21.17 -8.09 7.15
CA GLU A 192 -21.95 -7.47 6.07
C GLU A 192 -22.32 -6.00 6.41
N MET A 193 -22.63 -5.71 7.67
CA MET A 193 -22.84 -4.34 8.13
C MET A 193 -21.56 -3.49 8.04
N LEU A 194 -20.42 -4.00 8.51
CA LEU A 194 -19.14 -3.30 8.41
C LEU A 194 -18.70 -3.10 6.96
N ALA A 195 -18.88 -4.11 6.09
CA ALA A 195 -18.58 -4.02 4.68
C ALA A 195 -19.42 -2.94 3.97
N SER A 196 -20.70 -2.80 4.33
CA SER A 196 -21.55 -1.73 3.79
C SER A 196 -21.10 -0.33 4.21
N ALA A 197 -20.45 -0.19 5.36
CA ALA A 197 -19.89 1.08 5.84
C ALA A 197 -18.54 1.44 5.21
N LEU A 198 -17.90 0.50 4.51
CA LEU A 198 -16.59 0.69 3.84
C LEU A 198 -16.74 1.03 2.35
N ILE A 199 -17.96 0.99 1.81
CA ILE A 199 -18.28 1.54 0.49
C ILE A 199 -18.58 3.03 0.70
N VAL A 200 -17.55 3.86 0.60
CA VAL A 200 -17.64 5.33 0.51
C VAL A 200 -16.77 5.79 -0.63
#